data_AF-A0AAN9BR71-F1
#
_entry.id   AF-A0AAN9BR71-F1
#
_cell.length_a   1.000
_cell.length_b   1.000
_cell.length_c   1.000
_cell.angle_alpha   90.00
_cell.angle_beta   90.00
_cell.angle_gamma   90.00
#
_symmetry.space_group_name_H-M   'P 1'
#
loop_
_entity.id
_entity.type
_entity.pdbx_description
1 polymer ?
#
loop_
_entity_poly.entity_id
_entity_poly.type
_entity_poly.pdbx_seq_one_letter_code
_entity_poly.pdbx_strand_id
1 'polypeptide(L)'
;MALVVVIAAAALQAHAIPPPTTPPQVCVMPNGEGNIEQGKSGKSSDGCMTCNCEEGTAHMTCVSGACPPTPCHDSVKTPGVCCETCPNGPNCKTPGGALVSDGQSVTENNMNCMCSLQFWMPTGGSEGPQAMCIPLPPPPPSGCAFTNGTVVAGTKPGDDLQLDPCTTCICVDGYVFHCFSQPCPAPECSDYFTPQGQCCPQCP
;
A
#
# COMPACT_ATOMS: atom_id res chain seq x y z
N MET A 1 -7.70 101.72 28.16
CA MET A 1 -6.99 100.52 27.69
C MET A 1 -6.97 99.49 28.80
N ALA A 2 -7.76 98.43 28.68
CA ALA A 2 -7.52 97.13 29.29
C ALA A 2 -8.41 96.12 28.54
N LEU A 3 -7.77 95.06 28.06
CA LEU A 3 -8.24 94.09 27.07
C LEU A 3 -9.26 93.13 27.67
N VAL A 4 -10.33 92.84 26.94
CA VAL A 4 -11.27 91.73 27.21
C VAL A 4 -10.61 90.42 26.78
N VAL A 5 -10.55 89.43 27.68
CA VAL A 5 -10.24 88.03 27.33
C VAL A 5 -11.33 87.15 27.91
N VAL A 6 -12.29 86.77 27.07
CA VAL A 6 -13.29 85.73 27.38
C VAL A 6 -12.67 84.40 26.99
N ILE A 7 -12.32 83.58 27.99
CA ILE A 7 -11.79 82.23 27.76
C ILE A 7 -12.99 81.29 27.59
N ALA A 8 -13.23 80.85 26.36
CA ALA A 8 -14.23 79.83 26.06
C ALA A 8 -13.75 78.47 26.58
N ALA A 9 -14.48 77.89 27.54
CA ALA A 9 -14.24 76.53 28.01
C ALA A 9 -14.76 75.54 26.94
N ALA A 10 -13.85 74.89 26.23
CA ALA A 10 -14.18 73.79 25.34
C ALA A 10 -14.44 72.52 26.18
N ALA A 11 -15.67 72.01 26.13
CA ALA A 11 -16.01 70.72 26.72
C ALA A 11 -15.41 69.60 25.85
N LEU A 12 -14.48 68.81 26.42
CA LEU A 12 -13.97 67.59 25.80
C LEU A 12 -15.08 66.51 25.84
N GLN A 13 -15.67 66.20 24.69
CA GLN A 13 -16.52 65.01 24.55
C GLN A 13 -15.63 63.76 24.50
N ALA A 14 -15.67 62.98 25.59
CA ALA A 14 -15.11 61.63 25.64
C ALA A 14 -15.91 60.73 24.68
N HIS A 15 -15.30 60.38 23.55
CA HIS A 15 -15.83 59.35 22.67
C HIS A 15 -15.52 57.99 23.31
N ALA A 16 -16.55 57.23 23.67
CA ALA A 16 -16.38 55.87 24.12
C ALA A 16 -15.74 55.06 22.98
N ILE A 17 -14.55 54.51 23.24
CA ILE A 17 -13.90 53.55 22.34
C ILE A 17 -14.82 52.31 22.30
N PRO A 18 -15.24 51.80 21.12
CA PRO A 18 -15.99 50.56 21.07
C PRO A 18 -15.17 49.44 21.74
N PRO A 19 -15.79 48.51 22.47
CA PRO A 19 -15.07 47.39 23.07
C PRO A 19 -14.22 46.71 21.99
N PRO A 20 -13.01 46.21 22.32
CA PRO A 20 -12.20 45.49 21.36
C PRO A 20 -13.07 44.37 20.77
N THR A 21 -13.32 44.44 19.47
CA THR A 21 -14.01 43.39 18.71
C THR A 21 -13.35 42.07 19.08
N THR A 22 -14.12 41.18 19.69
CA THR A 22 -13.68 39.88 20.18
C THR A 22 -12.84 39.20 19.08
N PRO A 23 -11.59 38.78 19.37
CA PRO A 23 -10.75 38.12 18.38
C PRO A 23 -11.45 36.86 17.83
N PRO A 24 -11.16 36.46 16.58
CA PRO A 24 -11.86 35.37 15.92
C PRO A 24 -11.83 34.11 16.79
N GLN A 25 -13.01 33.59 17.11
CA GLN A 25 -13.21 32.42 17.98
C GLN A 25 -12.95 31.09 17.25
N VAL A 26 -12.33 31.17 16.07
CA VAL A 26 -12.13 30.06 15.14
C VAL A 26 -10.73 30.15 14.52
N CYS A 27 -10.07 29.00 14.40
CA CYS A 27 -8.84 28.84 13.64
C CYS A 27 -9.17 28.40 12.20
N VAL A 28 -8.52 28.99 11.21
CA VAL A 28 -8.70 28.59 9.79
C VAL A 28 -7.65 27.56 9.44
N MET A 29 -8.04 26.41 8.88
CA MET A 29 -7.08 25.37 8.50
C MET A 29 -6.12 25.86 7.41
N PRO A 30 -4.83 25.46 7.44
CA PRO A 30 -3.82 26.00 6.54
C PRO A 30 -4.05 25.64 5.07
N ASN A 31 -4.76 24.54 4.83
CA ASN A 31 -5.14 24.04 3.52
C ASN A 31 -6.46 24.63 2.99
N GLY A 32 -7.12 25.53 3.75
CA GLY A 32 -8.36 26.18 3.34
C GLY A 32 -9.62 25.31 3.42
N GLU A 33 -9.55 24.10 3.99
CA GLU A 33 -10.68 23.15 4.03
C GLU A 33 -11.73 23.47 5.11
N GLY A 34 -11.62 24.60 5.80
CA GLY A 34 -12.60 25.06 6.77
C GLY A 34 -11.99 25.64 8.04
N ASN A 35 -12.84 25.77 9.07
CA ASN A 35 -12.52 26.41 10.33
C ASN A 35 -12.71 25.42 11.49
N ILE A 36 -11.87 25.53 12.52
CA ILE A 36 -11.90 24.76 13.76
C ILE A 36 -12.26 25.71 14.89
N GLU A 37 -13.24 25.36 15.71
CA GLU A 37 -13.59 26.14 16.90
C GLU A 37 -12.46 26.13 17.94
N GLN A 38 -12.34 27.19 18.75
CA GLN A 38 -11.35 27.23 19.83
C GLN A 38 -11.49 26.04 20.80
N GLY A 39 -10.34 25.52 21.25
CA GLY A 39 -10.27 24.34 22.11
C GLY A 39 -10.64 23.02 21.42
N LYS A 40 -10.82 23.02 20.08
CA LYS A 40 -11.11 21.82 19.28
C LYS A 40 -9.95 21.41 18.39
N SER A 41 -10.05 20.18 17.90
CA SER A 41 -9.16 19.60 16.91
C SER A 41 -9.93 19.28 15.64
N GLY A 42 -9.26 19.39 14.49
CA GLY A 42 -9.79 19.05 13.18
C GLY A 42 -8.82 18.21 12.37
N LYS A 43 -9.34 17.48 11.39
CA LYS A 43 -8.56 16.74 10.40
C LYS A 43 -8.89 17.25 9.01
N SER A 44 -7.89 17.26 8.13
CA SER A 44 -8.09 17.51 6.71
C SER A 44 -8.90 16.41 6.04
N SER A 45 -9.50 16.73 4.89
CA SER A 45 -10.31 15.78 4.11
C SER A 45 -9.50 14.60 3.58
N ASP A 46 -8.20 14.81 3.33
CA ASP A 46 -7.25 13.77 2.95
C ASP A 46 -6.74 12.94 4.13
N GLY A 47 -7.13 13.28 5.36
CA GLY A 47 -6.78 12.62 6.61
C GLY A 47 -5.33 12.82 7.09
N CYS A 48 -4.48 13.51 6.32
CA CYS A 48 -3.05 13.59 6.58
C CYS A 48 -2.65 14.72 7.52
N MET A 49 -3.49 15.73 7.69
CA MET A 49 -3.19 16.84 8.58
C MET A 49 -4.15 16.82 9.75
N THR A 50 -3.61 16.85 10.96
CA THR A 50 -4.39 17.05 12.18
C THR A 50 -3.97 18.37 12.80
N CYS A 51 -4.94 19.23 13.06
CA CYS A 51 -4.73 20.56 13.61
C CYS A 51 -5.46 20.73 14.94
N ASN A 52 -4.83 21.40 15.89
CA ASN A 52 -5.40 21.77 17.18
C ASN A 52 -5.49 23.28 17.28
N CYS A 53 -6.67 23.81 17.57
CA CYS A 53 -6.93 25.23 17.78
C CYS A 53 -6.88 25.54 19.28
N GLU A 54 -5.95 26.38 19.71
CA GLU A 54 -5.76 26.71 21.12
C GLU A 54 -6.91 27.57 21.65
N GLU A 55 -7.29 27.36 22.91
CA GLU A 55 -8.35 28.12 23.56
C GLU A 55 -7.85 29.52 23.95
N GLY A 56 -8.66 30.55 23.71
CA GLY A 56 -8.32 31.93 24.08
C GLY A 56 -7.33 32.63 23.13
N THR A 57 -6.82 31.94 22.12
CA THR A 57 -5.97 32.51 21.06
C THR A 57 -6.50 32.09 19.69
N ALA A 58 -6.06 32.79 18.62
CA ALA A 58 -6.27 32.34 17.24
C ALA A 58 -5.09 31.48 16.74
N HIS A 59 -4.36 30.85 17.67
CA HIS A 59 -3.16 30.07 17.36
C HIS A 59 -3.54 28.61 17.10
N MET A 60 -2.99 28.04 16.03
CA MET A 60 -3.28 26.69 15.61
C MET A 60 -1.97 25.94 15.35
N THR A 61 -1.90 24.73 15.89
CA THR A 61 -0.76 23.83 15.65
C THR A 61 -1.23 22.66 14.80
N CYS A 62 -0.56 22.43 13.66
CA CYS A 62 -0.87 21.33 12.75
C CYS A 62 0.29 20.36 12.64
N VAL A 63 -0.03 19.07 12.53
CA VAL A 63 0.91 17.99 12.24
C VAL A 63 0.47 17.32 10.96
N SER A 64 1.38 17.26 9.98
CA SER A 64 1.21 16.49 8.76
C SER A 64 1.85 15.12 8.89
N GLY A 65 1.12 14.07 8.53
CA GLY A 65 1.62 12.72 8.40
C GLY A 65 2.24 12.50 7.02
N ALA A 66 3.39 11.83 6.99
CA ALA A 66 3.96 11.27 5.77
C ALA A 66 3.56 9.80 5.65
N CYS A 67 3.25 9.36 4.43
CA CYS A 67 2.89 7.97 4.18
C CYS A 67 4.11 7.12 3.84
N PRO A 68 4.19 5.88 4.34
CA PRO A 68 5.17 4.93 3.86
C PRO A 68 4.87 4.57 2.39
N PRO A 69 5.89 4.15 1.61
CA PRO A 69 5.68 3.60 0.29
C PRO A 69 4.75 2.40 0.32
N THR A 70 3.80 2.33 -0.62
CA THR A 70 2.87 1.20 -0.76
C THR A 70 3.54 0.05 -1.51
N PRO A 71 3.67 -1.15 -0.91
CA PRO A 71 4.33 -2.28 -1.53
C PRO A 71 3.43 -3.02 -2.53
N CYS A 72 2.52 -2.32 -3.22
CA CYS A 72 1.54 -2.91 -4.12
C CYS A 72 1.22 -1.97 -5.29
N HIS A 73 0.77 -2.54 -6.39
CA HIS A 73 0.35 -1.75 -7.56
C HIS A 73 -1.08 -1.22 -7.43
N ASP A 74 -1.93 -1.91 -6.67
CA ASP A 74 -3.37 -1.67 -6.54
C ASP A 74 -3.73 -0.96 -5.23
N SER A 75 -2.89 -0.02 -4.78
CA SER A 75 -3.16 0.75 -3.57
C SER A 75 -4.46 1.56 -3.70
N VAL A 76 -5.18 1.68 -2.57
CA VAL A 76 -6.46 2.38 -2.52
C VAL A 76 -6.40 3.50 -1.47
N LYS A 77 -6.68 4.73 -1.89
CA LYS A 77 -6.88 5.89 -1.01
C LYS A 77 -8.32 5.91 -0.50
N THR A 78 -8.52 5.70 0.80
CA THR A 78 -9.83 5.85 1.44
C THR A 78 -10.08 7.31 1.83
N PRO A 79 -11.27 7.90 1.56
CA PRO A 79 -11.58 9.26 1.98
C PRO A 79 -11.41 9.46 3.50
N GLY A 80 -10.78 10.56 3.92
CA GLY A 80 -10.51 10.85 5.33
C GLY A 80 -9.37 10.04 5.96
N VAL A 81 -8.73 9.13 5.22
CA VAL A 81 -7.59 8.34 5.69
C VAL A 81 -6.31 8.86 5.04
N CYS A 82 -5.28 9.13 5.84
CA CYS A 82 -4.04 9.70 5.32
C CYS A 82 -3.34 8.81 4.29
N CYS A 83 -3.20 7.51 4.58
CA CYS A 83 -2.39 6.64 3.73
C CYS A 83 -3.22 5.65 2.96
N GLU A 84 -2.71 5.34 1.77
CA GLU A 84 -3.28 4.30 0.94
C GLU A 84 -2.97 2.93 1.53
N THR A 85 -3.83 1.97 1.21
CA THR A 85 -3.72 0.59 1.69
C THR A 85 -3.70 -0.39 0.53
N CYS A 86 -3.00 -1.51 0.67
CA CYS A 86 -2.97 -2.60 -0.31
C CYS A 86 -4.08 -3.61 0.00
N PRO A 87 -5.20 -3.62 -0.74
CA PRO A 87 -6.33 -4.49 -0.44
C PRO A 87 -5.99 -5.98 -0.61
N ASN A 88 -5.12 -6.31 -1.57
CA ASN A 88 -4.69 -7.68 -1.87
C ASN A 88 -3.30 -8.01 -1.32
N GLY A 89 -2.77 -7.18 -0.41
CA GLY A 89 -1.39 -7.30 0.08
C GLY A 89 -0.35 -6.90 -0.97
N PRO A 90 0.93 -7.22 -0.73
CA PRO A 90 2.02 -6.80 -1.62
C PRO A 90 1.97 -7.49 -2.99
N ASN A 91 2.05 -6.71 -4.08
CA ASN A 91 1.91 -7.24 -5.43
C ASN A 91 2.58 -6.34 -6.50
N CYS A 92 2.73 -6.91 -7.68
CA CYS A 92 3.26 -6.26 -8.87
C CYS A 92 2.28 -6.42 -10.03
N LYS A 93 2.32 -5.48 -10.98
CA LYS A 93 1.58 -5.60 -12.24
C LYS A 93 2.44 -6.12 -13.38
N THR A 94 1.92 -7.04 -14.18
CA THR A 94 2.57 -7.51 -15.42
C THR A 94 2.31 -6.52 -16.57
N PRO A 95 3.10 -6.57 -17.67
CA PRO A 95 2.83 -5.79 -18.87
C PRO A 95 1.46 -6.08 -19.50
N GLY A 96 0.92 -7.29 -19.34
CA GLY A 96 -0.43 -7.64 -19.79
C GLY A 96 -1.55 -7.26 -18.82
N GLY A 97 -1.18 -6.79 -17.61
CA GLY A 97 -2.09 -6.18 -16.64
C GLY A 97 -2.51 -7.09 -15.49
N ALA A 98 -2.02 -8.31 -15.42
CA ALA A 98 -2.25 -9.21 -14.29
C ALA A 98 -1.58 -8.70 -13.01
N LEU A 99 -2.23 -8.89 -11.86
CA LEU A 99 -1.63 -8.65 -10.54
C LEU A 99 -1.02 -9.96 -10.03
N VAL A 100 0.24 -9.90 -9.62
CA VAL A 100 1.02 -11.04 -9.13
C VAL A 100 1.50 -10.71 -7.73
N SER A 101 1.16 -11.56 -6.75
CA SER A 101 1.61 -11.35 -5.36
C SER A 101 3.12 -11.48 -5.25
N ASP A 102 3.70 -10.81 -4.24
CA ASP A 102 5.14 -10.90 -3.97
C ASP A 102 5.62 -12.36 -3.81
N GLY A 103 6.77 -12.66 -4.44
CA GLY A 103 7.35 -14.01 -4.47
C GLY A 103 6.69 -14.99 -5.45
N GLN A 104 5.60 -14.61 -6.12
CA GLN A 104 4.93 -15.45 -7.11
C GLN A 104 5.39 -15.14 -8.54
N SER A 105 5.14 -16.10 -9.43
CA SER A 105 5.35 -15.97 -10.86
C SER A 105 4.11 -16.40 -11.65
N VAL A 106 3.86 -15.73 -12.76
CA VAL A 106 2.78 -16.06 -13.71
C VAL A 106 3.35 -16.09 -15.13
N THR A 107 2.73 -16.88 -15.99
CA THR A 107 3.05 -16.89 -17.42
C THR A 107 2.02 -16.13 -18.20
N GLU A 108 2.48 -15.17 -18.99
CA GLU A 108 1.64 -14.33 -19.81
C GLU A 108 2.38 -13.97 -21.10
N ASN A 109 1.72 -14.11 -22.26
CA ASN A 109 2.28 -13.76 -23.56
C ASN A 109 3.66 -14.40 -23.84
N ASN A 110 3.82 -15.69 -23.51
CA ASN A 110 5.09 -16.43 -23.65
C ASN A 110 6.26 -15.85 -22.84
N MET A 111 5.95 -15.12 -21.77
CA MET A 111 6.91 -14.62 -20.79
C MET A 111 6.58 -15.19 -19.41
N ASN A 112 7.60 -15.50 -18.63
CA ASN A 112 7.46 -15.75 -17.20
C ASN A 112 7.70 -14.43 -16.45
N CYS A 113 6.66 -13.94 -15.78
CA CYS A 113 6.68 -12.70 -15.02
C CYS A 113 6.71 -13.01 -13.52
N MET A 114 7.75 -12.55 -12.84
CA MET A 114 7.93 -12.73 -11.40
C MET A 114 7.77 -11.41 -10.66
N CYS A 115 7.02 -11.41 -9.55
CA CYS A 115 6.96 -10.30 -8.63
C CYS A 115 7.98 -10.48 -7.51
N SER A 116 8.87 -9.50 -7.33
CA SER A 116 9.82 -9.47 -6.23
C SER A 116 10.03 -8.04 -5.76
N LEU A 117 9.49 -7.73 -4.58
CA LEU A 117 9.57 -6.40 -3.99
C LEU A 117 10.92 -6.08 -3.35
N GLN A 118 11.82 -7.07 -3.24
CA GLN A 118 13.18 -6.87 -2.74
C GLN A 118 13.99 -5.88 -3.58
N PHE A 119 13.69 -5.80 -4.87
CA PHE A 119 14.36 -4.91 -5.82
C PHE A 119 13.51 -3.69 -6.18
N TRP A 120 12.31 -3.56 -5.60
CA TRP A 120 11.46 -2.41 -5.83
C TRP A 120 11.91 -1.24 -4.96
N MET A 121 12.29 -0.15 -5.60
CA MET A 121 12.54 1.13 -4.94
C MET A 121 11.43 2.11 -5.36
N PRO A 122 10.79 2.82 -4.41
CA PRO A 122 9.82 3.84 -4.74
C PRO A 122 10.52 5.02 -5.41
N THR A 123 10.44 5.11 -6.74
CA THR A 123 11.06 6.18 -7.55
C THR A 123 10.23 7.48 -7.57
N GLY A 124 9.24 7.61 -6.68
CA GLY A 124 8.36 8.78 -6.62
C GLY A 124 7.34 8.88 -7.76
N GLY A 125 7.25 7.85 -8.62
CA GLY A 125 6.18 7.72 -9.60
C GLY A 125 4.88 7.23 -8.94
N SER A 126 3.74 7.63 -9.49
CA SER A 126 2.41 7.16 -9.07
C SER A 126 2.13 5.70 -9.47
N GLU A 127 3.05 5.05 -10.18
CA GLU A 127 2.90 3.67 -10.61
C GLU A 127 3.61 2.76 -9.60
N GLY A 128 2.85 1.86 -8.97
CA GLY A 128 3.39 0.89 -8.02
C GLY A 128 4.30 -0.17 -8.67
N PRO A 129 4.74 -1.19 -7.91
CA PRO A 129 5.67 -2.22 -8.37
C PRO A 129 5.25 -2.90 -9.67
N GLN A 130 6.24 -3.21 -10.51
CA GLN A 130 6.05 -3.91 -11.79
C GLN A 130 6.73 -5.28 -11.72
N ALA A 131 6.11 -6.28 -12.33
CA ALA A 131 6.67 -7.63 -12.40
C ALA A 131 7.82 -7.66 -13.42
N MET A 132 8.88 -8.40 -13.10
CA MET A 132 9.98 -8.62 -14.04
C MET A 132 9.63 -9.80 -14.95
N CYS A 133 9.54 -9.55 -16.25
CA CYS A 133 9.17 -10.56 -17.23
C CYS A 133 10.36 -10.97 -18.09
N ILE A 134 10.57 -12.27 -18.23
CA ILE A 134 11.57 -12.85 -19.11
C ILE A 134 10.89 -13.71 -20.18
N PRO A 135 11.33 -13.65 -21.46
CA PRO A 135 10.84 -14.55 -22.49
C PRO A 135 11.08 -16.01 -22.10
N LEU A 136 10.05 -16.84 -22.25
CA LEU A 136 10.23 -18.28 -22.17
C LEU A 136 10.97 -18.79 -23.42
N PRO A 137 11.77 -19.86 -23.31
CA PRO A 137 12.31 -20.55 -24.47
C PRO A 137 11.18 -21.05 -25.40
N PRO A 138 11.48 -21.67 -26.56
CA PRO A 138 10.47 -22.37 -27.35
C PRO A 138 10.02 -23.64 -26.60
N PRO A 139 8.71 -23.93 -26.52
CA PRO A 139 8.24 -25.15 -25.88
C PRO A 139 8.71 -26.39 -26.67
N PRO A 140 9.00 -27.51 -25.98
CA PRO A 140 9.38 -28.74 -26.65
C PRO A 140 8.22 -29.27 -27.52
N PRO A 141 8.51 -30.03 -28.59
CA PRO A 141 7.48 -30.61 -29.46
C PRO A 141 6.52 -31.56 -28.74
N SER A 142 6.99 -32.17 -27.64
CA SER A 142 6.23 -33.06 -26.79
C SER A 142 6.76 -32.98 -25.35
N GLY A 143 5.86 -33.13 -24.37
CA GLY A 143 6.20 -33.01 -22.96
C GLY A 143 6.03 -31.60 -22.41
N CYS A 144 6.35 -31.46 -21.13
CA CYS A 144 6.26 -30.20 -20.41
C CYS A 144 7.63 -29.81 -19.85
N ALA A 145 8.11 -28.61 -20.17
CA ALA A 145 9.43 -28.13 -19.80
C ALA A 145 9.44 -27.30 -18.52
N PHE A 146 10.42 -27.50 -17.65
CA PHE A 146 10.76 -26.55 -16.61
C PHE A 146 11.50 -25.34 -17.21
N THR A 147 11.47 -24.21 -16.52
CA THR A 147 12.25 -23.02 -16.90
C THR A 147 13.76 -23.27 -16.89
N ASN A 148 14.24 -24.32 -16.21
CA ASN A 148 15.63 -24.77 -16.24
C ASN A 148 15.98 -25.65 -17.47
N GLY A 149 15.02 -25.92 -18.37
CA GLY A 149 15.21 -26.74 -19.57
C GLY A 149 14.97 -28.24 -19.41
N THR A 150 14.66 -28.73 -18.20
CA THR A 150 14.30 -30.14 -17.96
C THR A 150 12.93 -30.42 -18.58
N VAL A 151 12.73 -31.53 -19.29
CA VAL A 151 11.44 -31.87 -19.91
C VAL A 151 10.86 -33.13 -19.28
N VAL A 152 9.63 -33.03 -18.78
CA VAL A 152 8.81 -34.18 -18.38
C VAL A 152 8.23 -34.78 -19.65
N ALA A 153 8.78 -35.91 -20.08
CA ALA A 153 8.34 -36.61 -21.28
C ALA A 153 6.99 -37.32 -21.04
N GLY A 154 6.15 -37.42 -22.08
CA GLY A 154 4.88 -38.15 -22.04
C GLY A 154 3.68 -37.36 -21.53
N THR A 155 3.85 -36.06 -21.27
CA THR A 155 2.78 -35.17 -20.79
C THR A 155 2.40 -34.15 -21.88
N LYS A 156 1.19 -33.61 -21.77
CA LYS A 156 0.62 -32.61 -22.69
C LYS A 156 0.27 -31.34 -21.93
N PRO A 157 0.23 -30.17 -22.62
CA PRO A 157 -0.37 -28.96 -22.07
C PRO A 157 -1.79 -29.26 -21.56
N GLY A 158 -2.06 -28.87 -20.30
CA GLY A 158 -3.29 -29.16 -19.57
C GLY A 158 -3.21 -30.32 -18.56
N ASP A 159 -2.14 -31.12 -18.58
CA ASP A 159 -1.99 -32.24 -17.64
C ASP A 159 -1.55 -31.76 -16.24
N ASP A 160 -2.10 -32.39 -15.20
CA ASP A 160 -1.54 -32.36 -13.85
C ASP A 160 -0.28 -33.23 -13.79
N LEU A 161 0.83 -32.64 -13.35
CA LEU A 161 2.15 -33.25 -13.31
C LEU A 161 2.50 -33.63 -11.87
N GLN A 162 2.43 -34.91 -11.54
CA GLN A 162 2.93 -35.41 -10.26
C GLN A 162 4.43 -35.69 -10.38
N LEU A 163 5.27 -34.78 -9.87
CA LEU A 163 6.73 -34.89 -9.95
C LEU A 163 7.27 -35.91 -8.94
N ASP A 164 6.70 -35.86 -7.74
CA ASP A 164 6.97 -36.77 -6.64
C ASP A 164 5.67 -36.92 -5.81
N PRO A 165 5.61 -37.82 -4.81
CA PRO A 165 4.40 -38.03 -4.01
C PRO A 165 3.88 -36.78 -3.28
N CYS A 166 4.72 -35.77 -3.04
CA CYS A 166 4.38 -34.52 -2.36
C CYS A 166 4.15 -33.33 -3.29
N THR A 167 4.69 -33.36 -4.51
CA THR A 167 4.72 -32.22 -5.41
C THR A 167 3.86 -32.47 -6.64
N THR A 168 2.83 -31.65 -6.81
CA THR A 168 1.99 -31.61 -8.01
C THR A 168 2.11 -30.25 -8.67
N CYS A 169 2.32 -30.23 -9.99
CA CYS A 169 2.38 -29.03 -10.81
C CYS A 169 1.34 -29.11 -11.94
N ILE A 170 1.14 -28.03 -12.66
CA ILE A 170 0.30 -28.01 -13.87
C ILE A 170 1.14 -27.72 -15.10
N CYS A 171 0.84 -28.39 -16.20
CA CYS A 171 1.44 -28.10 -17.50
C CYS A 171 0.63 -27.03 -18.22
N VAL A 172 1.18 -25.83 -18.43
CA VAL A 172 0.52 -24.74 -19.17
C VAL A 172 1.41 -24.34 -20.34
N ASP A 173 0.87 -24.38 -21.56
CA ASP A 173 1.57 -24.00 -22.79
C ASP A 173 2.93 -24.70 -23.01
N GLY A 174 3.03 -25.97 -22.57
CA GLY A 174 4.26 -26.77 -22.70
C GLY A 174 5.30 -26.51 -21.61
N TYR A 175 4.92 -25.80 -20.55
CA TYR A 175 5.77 -25.48 -19.41
C TYR A 175 5.18 -25.88 -18.06
N VAL A 176 6.04 -26.29 -17.13
CA VAL A 176 5.66 -26.68 -15.76
C VAL A 176 5.48 -25.42 -14.91
N PHE A 177 4.27 -25.24 -14.36
CA PHE A 177 3.89 -24.10 -13.53
C PHE A 177 3.09 -24.50 -12.28
N HIS A 178 2.92 -23.56 -11.35
CA HIS A 178 2.13 -23.67 -10.11
C HIS A 178 2.34 -25.00 -9.37
N CYS A 179 3.60 -25.35 -9.12
CA CYS A 179 3.94 -26.49 -8.29
C CYS A 179 3.50 -26.25 -6.85
N PHE A 180 2.64 -27.12 -6.34
CA PHE A 180 2.29 -27.22 -4.94
C PHE A 180 3.04 -28.39 -4.31
N SER A 181 3.87 -28.10 -3.32
CA SER A 181 4.49 -29.12 -2.48
C SER A 181 3.78 -29.17 -1.13
N GLN A 182 3.19 -30.33 -0.82
CA GLN A 182 2.51 -30.54 0.46
C GLN A 182 3.54 -30.62 1.61
N PRO A 183 3.44 -29.77 2.66
CA PRO A 183 4.27 -29.91 3.84
C PRO A 183 3.81 -31.10 4.69
N CYS A 184 4.75 -31.87 5.22
CA CYS A 184 4.45 -32.98 6.12
C CYS A 184 4.56 -32.56 7.60
N PRO A 185 3.70 -33.10 8.47
CA PRO A 185 3.84 -32.92 9.91
C PRO A 185 5.13 -33.58 10.42
N ALA A 186 5.71 -33.01 11.47
CA ALA A 186 6.86 -33.62 12.14
C ALA A 186 6.42 -34.93 12.85
N PRO A 187 7.12 -36.06 12.65
CA PRO A 187 6.78 -37.30 13.33
C PRO A 187 7.00 -37.18 14.85
N GLU A 188 6.06 -37.69 15.65
CA GLU A 188 6.15 -37.71 17.13
C GLU A 188 6.90 -38.93 17.68
N CYS A 189 7.48 -39.74 16.79
CA CYS A 189 8.23 -40.96 17.10
C CYS A 189 9.70 -40.81 16.70
N SER A 190 10.59 -41.55 17.38
CA SER A 190 12.01 -41.59 17.03
C SER A 190 12.30 -42.49 15.84
N ASP A 191 11.47 -43.49 15.60
CA ASP A 191 11.55 -44.39 14.45
C ASP A 191 10.37 -44.09 13.52
N TYR A 192 10.65 -43.58 12.33
CA TYR A 192 9.65 -43.25 11.32
C TYR A 192 10.15 -43.70 9.94
N PHE A 193 9.22 -44.03 9.06
CA PHE A 193 9.52 -44.41 7.69
C PHE A 193 8.54 -43.77 6.71
N THR A 194 8.97 -43.50 5.49
CA THR A 194 8.09 -43.03 4.41
C THR A 194 7.79 -44.19 3.47
N PRO A 195 6.54 -44.69 3.40
CA PRO A 195 6.17 -45.74 2.46
C PRO A 195 6.47 -45.33 1.01
N GLN A 196 6.89 -46.28 0.18
CA GLN A 196 7.18 -46.00 -1.23
C GLN A 196 5.94 -45.43 -1.93
N GLY A 197 6.09 -44.27 -2.58
CA GLY A 197 4.99 -43.59 -3.27
C GLY A 197 4.08 -42.74 -2.37
N GLN A 198 4.37 -42.63 -1.07
CA GLN A 198 3.67 -41.69 -0.18
C GLN A 198 4.51 -40.45 0.10
N CYS A 199 3.81 -39.33 0.33
CA CYS A 199 4.45 -38.05 0.62
C CYS A 199 5.05 -38.01 2.03
N CYS A 200 4.27 -38.41 3.04
CA CYS A 200 4.60 -38.12 4.44
C CYS A 200 5.06 -39.35 5.23
N PRO A 201 5.96 -39.14 6.21
CA PRO A 201 6.46 -40.20 7.07
C PRO A 201 5.36 -40.71 8.00
N GLN A 202 5.47 -41.99 8.36
CA GLN A 202 4.59 -42.69 9.29
C GLN A 202 5.41 -43.26 10.45
N CYS A 203 4.80 -43.30 11.62
CA CYS A 203 5.31 -44.05 12.77
C CYS A 203 4.87 -45.52 12.65
N PRO A 204 5.72 -46.49 13.00
CA PRO A 204 5.38 -47.90 13.04
C PRO A 204 4.33 -48.25 14.11
#